data_AF-A0A2K8MBI4-F1
#
_entry.id   AF-A0A2K8MBI4-F1
#
_cell.length_a   1.000
_cell.length_b   1.000
_cell.length_c   1.000
_cell.angle_alpha   90.00
_cell.angle_beta   90.00
_cell.angle_gamma   90.00
#
_symmetry.space_group_name_H-M   'P 1'
#
loop_
_entity.id
_entity.type
_entity.pdbx_description
1 polymer ?
#
loop_
_entity_poly.entity_id
_entity_poly.type
_entity_poly.pdbx_seq_one_letter_code
_entity_poly.pdbx_strand_id
1 'polypeptide(L)'
;MSELHDLHAQLLQMLDELEELTAQPAPDEAALASLRYRLTRTSSARRRLIDSLCIELRPTLLASEVAPLDVLHGSNTAAMTASSEHISIWSLREIVKNWPGYCQASLALRRSMRAQIEAERAVLYPHLQDGS
;
A
#
# COMPACT_ATOMS: atom_id res chain seq x y z
N MET A 1 -11.08 15.94 -5.80
CA MET A 1 -9.95 15.00 -5.76
C MET A 1 -10.52 13.59 -5.69
N SER A 2 -10.05 12.67 -6.53
CA SER A 2 -10.57 11.29 -6.62
C SER A 2 -10.29 10.50 -5.34
N GLU A 3 -11.15 9.53 -4.97
CA GLU A 3 -10.99 8.65 -3.80
C GLU A 3 -9.60 7.96 -3.77
N LEU A 4 -9.02 7.68 -4.93
CA LEU A 4 -7.67 7.10 -5.03
C LEU A 4 -6.57 8.07 -4.57
N HIS A 5 -6.73 9.38 -4.80
CA HIS A 5 -5.80 10.39 -4.29
C HIS A 5 -5.77 10.39 -2.77
N ASP A 6 -6.96 10.38 -2.15
CA ASP A 6 -7.07 10.42 -0.69
C ASP A 6 -6.50 9.15 -0.06
N LEU A 7 -6.73 7.99 -0.67
CA LEU A 7 -6.15 6.72 -0.19
C LEU A 7 -4.63 6.68 -0.34
N HIS A 8 -4.07 7.20 -1.45
CA HIS A 8 -2.62 7.31 -1.61
C HIS A 8 -2.00 8.28 -0.59
N ALA A 9 -2.60 9.45 -0.39
CA ALA A 9 -2.12 10.43 0.58
C ALA A 9 -2.12 9.86 2.01
N GLN A 10 -3.21 9.19 2.40
CA GLN A 10 -3.31 8.53 3.71
C GLN A 10 -2.25 7.42 3.87
N LEU A 11 -2.03 6.61 2.83
CA LEU A 11 -1.00 5.57 2.87
C LEU A 11 0.39 6.16 3.03
N LEU A 12 0.74 7.18 2.25
CA LEU A 12 2.05 7.84 2.37
C LEU A 12 2.27 8.40 3.78
N GLN A 13 1.28 9.10 4.34
CA GLN A 13 1.34 9.61 5.70
C GLN A 13 1.57 8.49 6.73
N MET A 14 0.85 7.37 6.62
CA MET A 14 1.02 6.23 7.52
C MET A 14 2.37 5.52 7.34
N LEU A 15 2.95 5.55 6.14
CA LEU A 15 4.29 5.00 5.90
C LEU A 15 5.36 5.89 6.55
N ASP A 16 5.15 7.21 6.59
CA ASP A 16 6.01 8.15 7.31
C ASP A 16 5.86 7.97 8.83
N GLU A 17 4.63 7.84 9.34
CA GLU A 17 4.37 7.49 10.76
C GLU A 17 5.08 6.17 11.14
N LEU A 18 5.06 5.16 10.26
CA LEU A 18 5.70 3.86 10.52
C LEU A 18 7.22 4.00 10.54
N GLU A 19 7.77 4.88 9.71
CA GLU A 19 9.19 5.18 9.68
C GLU A 19 9.65 5.80 11.00
N GLU A 20 8.91 6.81 11.49
CA GLU A 20 9.16 7.45 12.78
C GLU A 20 9.10 6.45 13.94
N LEU A 21 8.10 5.57 13.97
CA LEU A 21 8.00 4.53 14.99
C LEU A 21 9.18 3.55 14.93
N THR A 22 9.59 3.13 13.73
CA THR A 22 10.73 2.19 13.57
C THR A 22 12.10 2.83 13.80
N ALA A 23 12.19 4.16 13.88
CA ALA A 23 13.41 4.85 14.27
C ALA A 23 13.64 4.82 15.80
N GLN A 24 12.63 4.45 16.58
CA GLN A 24 12.72 4.38 18.04
C GLN A 24 13.54 3.15 18.49
N PRO A 25 14.25 3.25 19.63
CA PRO A 25 15.07 2.15 20.15
C PRO A 25 14.25 0.94 20.62
N ALA A 26 12.96 1.13 20.90
CA ALA A 26 12.03 0.09 21.34
C ALA A 26 10.62 0.34 20.76
N PRO A 27 9.80 -0.70 20.60
CA PRO A 27 8.46 -0.55 20.06
C PRO A 27 7.53 0.18 21.04
N ASP A 28 6.82 1.20 20.56
CA ASP A 28 5.54 1.59 21.16
C ASP A 28 4.47 0.63 20.62
N GLU A 29 4.15 -0.40 21.40
CA GLU A 29 3.24 -1.47 21.00
C GLU A 29 1.84 -0.96 20.65
N ALA A 30 1.33 0.03 21.39
CA ALA A 30 -0.01 0.56 21.20
C ALA A 30 -0.08 1.39 19.90
N ALA A 31 0.88 2.30 19.71
CA ALA A 31 0.98 3.09 18.49
C ALA A 31 1.19 2.18 17.26
N LEU A 32 2.06 1.17 17.39
CA LEU A 32 2.36 0.25 16.30
C LEU A 32 1.17 -0.65 15.94
N ALA A 33 0.46 -1.19 16.92
CA ALA A 33 -0.74 -1.99 16.66
C ALA A 33 -1.83 -1.16 15.96
N SER A 34 -2.06 0.06 16.43
CA SER A 34 -3.02 1.00 15.82
C SER A 34 -2.64 1.34 14.37
N LEU A 35 -1.38 1.70 14.13
CA LEU A 35 -0.89 2.06 12.80
C LEU A 35 -0.97 0.88 11.83
N ARG A 36 -0.55 -0.32 12.25
CA ARG A 36 -0.63 -1.53 11.42
C ARG A 36 -2.05 -1.90 11.05
N TYR A 37 -3.00 -1.71 11.97
CA TYR A 37 -4.43 -1.89 11.68
C TYR A 37 -4.93 -0.90 10.62
N ARG A 38 -4.63 0.40 10.79
CA ARG A 38 -4.99 1.46 9.82
C ARG A 38 -4.38 1.18 8.45
N LEU A 39 -3.08 0.86 8.38
CA LEU A 39 -2.39 0.50 7.14
C LEU A 39 -3.05 -0.68 6.42
N THR A 40 -3.41 -1.73 7.15
CA THR A 40 -4.06 -2.92 6.57
C THR A 40 -5.43 -2.57 5.99
N ARG A 41 -6.21 -1.77 6.71
CA ARG A 41 -7.55 -1.34 6.29
C ARG A 41 -7.49 -0.45 5.05
N THR A 42 -6.66 0.60 5.07
CA THR A 42 -6.52 1.53 3.95
C THR A 42 -5.90 0.85 2.73
N SER A 43 -4.91 -0.01 2.91
CA SER A 43 -4.35 -0.81 1.81
C SER A 43 -5.42 -1.69 1.17
N SER A 44 -6.30 -2.31 1.97
CA SER A 44 -7.40 -3.11 1.45
C SER A 44 -8.44 -2.27 0.69
N ALA A 45 -8.77 -1.07 1.16
CA ALA A 45 -9.65 -0.16 0.45
C ALA A 45 -9.04 0.27 -0.90
N ARG A 46 -7.77 0.69 -0.89
CA ARG A 46 -7.00 1.04 -2.10
C ARG A 46 -7.00 -0.10 -3.11
N ARG A 47 -6.71 -1.34 -2.67
CA ARG A 47 -6.69 -2.51 -3.57
C ARG A 47 -8.04 -2.73 -4.27
N ARG A 48 -9.14 -2.69 -3.52
CA ARG A 48 -10.49 -2.85 -4.09
C ARG A 48 -10.81 -1.75 -5.10
N LEU A 49 -10.47 -0.51 -4.78
CA LEU A 49 -10.69 0.61 -5.69
C LEU A 49 -9.88 0.45 -6.98
N ILE A 50 -8.61 0.05 -6.89
CA ILE A 50 -7.77 -0.21 -8.07
C ILE A 50 -8.36 -1.33 -8.92
N ASP A 51 -8.82 -2.43 -8.33
CA ASP A 51 -9.45 -3.52 -9.08
C ASP A 51 -10.70 -3.04 -9.82
N SER A 52 -11.55 -2.24 -9.16
CA SER A 52 -12.71 -1.60 -9.80
C SER A 52 -12.32 -0.67 -10.94
N LEU A 53 -11.33 0.20 -10.73
CA LEU A 53 -10.84 1.12 -11.76
C LEU A 53 -10.24 0.39 -12.95
N CYS A 54 -9.50 -0.71 -12.73
CA CYS A 54 -8.98 -1.52 -13.80
C CYS A 54 -10.10 -2.13 -14.65
N ILE A 55 -11.18 -2.61 -14.03
CA ILE A 55 -12.35 -3.16 -14.76
C ILE A 55 -13.08 -2.05 -15.55
N GLU A 56 -13.28 -0.88 -14.94
CA GLU A 56 -14.02 0.24 -15.52
C GLU A 56 -13.27 0.92 -16.68
N LEU A 57 -11.94 1.09 -16.55
CA LEU A 57 -11.13 1.75 -17.56
C LEU A 57 -10.88 0.86 -18.78
N ARG A 58 -10.72 -0.46 -18.59
CA ARG A 58 -10.37 -1.41 -19.65
C ARG A 58 -11.16 -1.29 -20.96
N PRO A 59 -12.50 -1.14 -20.99
CA PRO A 59 -13.24 -0.98 -22.23
C PRO A 59 -13.03 0.38 -22.93
N THR A 60 -12.50 1.39 -22.23
CA THR A 60 -12.31 2.76 -22.74
C THR A 60 -10.90 3.04 -23.23
N LEU A 61 -9.93 2.17 -22.89
CA LEU A 61 -8.52 2.36 -23.20
C LEU A 61 -8.14 1.82 -24.58
N LEU A 62 -7.11 2.44 -25.18
CA LEU A 62 -6.47 1.90 -26.37
C LEU A 62 -5.69 0.63 -26.03
N ALA A 63 -5.49 -0.25 -27.01
CA ALA A 63 -4.75 -1.50 -26.80
C ALA A 63 -3.33 -1.29 -26.22
N SER A 64 -2.68 -0.16 -26.52
CA SER A 64 -1.38 0.22 -25.97
C SER A 64 -1.41 0.59 -24.49
N GLU A 65 -2.57 0.97 -23.95
CA GLU A 65 -2.79 1.40 -22.57
C GLU A 65 -3.30 0.26 -21.68
N VAL A 66 -3.81 -0.83 -22.28
CA VAL A 66 -4.28 -2.03 -21.57
C VAL A 66 -3.13 -2.81 -20.93
N ALA A 67 -1.97 -2.91 -21.58
CA ALA A 67 -0.85 -3.69 -21.05
C ALA A 67 -0.30 -3.16 -19.71
N PRO A 68 -0.08 -1.85 -19.52
CA PRO A 68 0.25 -1.28 -18.21
C PRO A 68 -0.82 -1.55 -17.14
N LEU A 69 -2.11 -1.54 -17.51
CA LEU A 69 -3.22 -1.80 -16.60
C LEU A 69 -3.26 -3.27 -16.15
N ASP A 70 -2.99 -4.22 -17.05
CA ASP A 70 -2.92 -5.65 -16.73
C ASP A 70 -1.73 -5.95 -15.79
N VAL A 71 -0.57 -5.31 -16.02
CA VAL A 71 0.59 -5.38 -15.11
C VAL A 71 0.23 -4.83 -13.73
N LEU A 72 -0.47 -3.70 -13.68
CA LEU A 72 -0.94 -3.10 -12.43
C LEU A 72 -1.85 -4.06 -11.66
N HIS A 73 -2.85 -4.64 -12.33
CA HIS A 73 -3.78 -5.57 -11.70
C HIS A 73 -3.08 -6.84 -11.18
N GLY A 74 -2.11 -7.38 -11.93
CA GLY A 74 -1.27 -8.48 -11.48
C GLY A 74 -0.46 -8.15 -10.22
N SER A 75 0.14 -6.95 -10.18
CA SER A 75 0.90 -6.47 -9.00
C SER A 75 0.02 -6.32 -7.75
N ASN A 76 -1.24 -5.91 -7.93
CA ASN A 76 -2.21 -5.74 -6.84
C ASN A 76 -2.51 -7.08 -6.14
N THR A 77 -2.62 -8.16 -6.92
CA THR A 77 -2.81 -9.52 -6.41
C THR A 77 -1.58 -10.02 -5.66
N ALA A 78 -0.37 -9.81 -6.20
CA ALA A 78 0.87 -10.19 -5.52
C ALA A 78 1.05 -9.45 -4.17
N ALA A 79 0.67 -8.18 -4.11
CA ALA A 79 0.71 -7.39 -2.89
C ALA A 79 -0.22 -7.92 -1.79
N MET A 80 -1.33 -8.59 -2.12
CA MET A 80 -2.19 -9.25 -1.13
C MET A 80 -1.49 -10.42 -0.42
N THR A 81 -0.79 -11.26 -1.18
CA THR A 81 -0.04 -12.39 -0.64
C THR A 81 1.08 -11.91 0.29
N ALA A 82 1.88 -10.94 -0.18
CA ALA A 82 2.96 -10.35 0.62
C ALA A 82 2.46 -9.67 1.90
N SER A 83 1.30 -8.99 1.85
CA SER A 83 0.68 -8.38 3.04
C SER A 83 0.28 -9.44 4.07
N SER A 84 -0.35 -10.52 3.60
CA SER A 84 -0.80 -11.62 4.47
C SER A 84 0.38 -12.32 5.15
N GLU A 85 1.42 -12.65 4.38
CA GLU A 85 2.65 -13.24 4.91
C GLU A 85 3.33 -12.33 5.94
N HIS A 86 3.45 -11.03 5.66
CA HIS A 86 4.05 -10.08 6.59
C HIS A 86 3.28 -10.00 7.92
N ILE A 87 1.94 -9.99 7.87
CA ILE A 87 1.10 -9.99 9.08
C ILE A 87 1.25 -11.29 9.86
N SER A 88 1.32 -12.44 9.18
CA SER A 88 1.49 -13.75 9.81
C SER A 88 2.86 -13.91 10.47
N ILE A 89 3.93 -13.41 9.84
CA ILE A 89 5.30 -13.48 10.38
C ILE A 89 5.47 -12.53 11.57
N TRP A 90 5.01 -11.28 11.44
CA TRP A 90 5.24 -10.24 12.43
C TRP A 90 4.03 -10.02 13.34
N SER A 91 3.71 -11.01 14.17
CA SER A 91 2.78 -10.79 15.29
C SER A 91 3.35 -9.73 16.26
N LEU A 92 2.51 -9.05 17.04
CA LEU A 92 3.00 -8.06 18.02
C LEU A 92 4.04 -8.68 18.97
N ARG A 93 3.83 -9.94 19.37
CA ARG A 93 4.77 -10.73 20.17
C ARG A 93 6.14 -10.90 19.49
N GLU A 94 6.16 -11.28 18.21
CA GLU A 94 7.41 -11.46 17.47
C GLU A 94 8.13 -10.12 17.22
N ILE A 95 7.37 -9.02 17.06
CA ILE A 95 7.93 -7.68 16.95
C ILE A 95 8.65 -7.28 18.24
N VAL A 96 8.02 -7.46 19.40
CA VAL A 96 8.63 -7.13 20.70
C VAL A 96 9.89 -7.99 20.93
N LYS A 97 9.81 -9.27 20.58
CA LYS A 97 10.93 -10.21 20.70
C LYS A 97 12.10 -9.89 19.77
N ASN A 98 11.81 -9.36 18.57
CA ASN A 98 12.82 -9.07 17.55
C ASN A 98 12.55 -7.71 16.88
N TRP A 99 12.66 -6.64 17.68
CA TRP A 99 12.43 -5.29 17.20
C TRP A 99 13.35 -4.88 16.04
N PRO A 100 14.68 -5.14 16.07
CA PRO A 100 15.56 -4.81 14.94
C PRO A 100 15.18 -5.56 13.65
N GLY A 101 14.79 -6.83 13.76
CA GLY A 101 14.33 -7.61 12.62
C GLY A 101 13.06 -7.04 12.01
N TYR A 102 12.10 -6.62 12.85
CA TYR A 102 10.90 -5.95 12.38
C TYR A 102 11.22 -4.62 11.69
N CYS A 103 12.13 -3.80 12.24
CA CYS A 103 12.52 -2.53 11.62
C CYS A 103 13.08 -2.73 10.20
N GLN A 104 13.94 -3.74 10.03
CA GLN A 104 14.49 -4.10 8.71
C GLN A 104 13.40 -4.59 7.73
N ALA A 105 12.51 -5.48 8.20
CA ALA A 105 11.40 -5.96 7.38
C ALA A 105 10.42 -4.83 7.01
N SER A 106 10.16 -3.92 7.94
CA SER A 106 9.31 -2.75 7.76
C SER A 106 9.89 -1.79 6.72
N LEU A 107 11.22 -1.58 6.70
CA LEU A 107 11.88 -0.78 5.66
C LEU A 107 11.62 -1.34 4.25
N ALA A 108 11.75 -2.65 4.07
CA ALA A 108 11.49 -3.29 2.77
C ALA A 108 10.03 -3.15 2.35
N LEU A 109 9.09 -3.39 3.27
CA LEU A 109 7.65 -3.20 3.05
C LEU A 109 7.33 -1.75 2.65
N ARG A 110 7.86 -0.78 3.41
CA ARG A 110 7.66 0.65 3.17
C ARG A 110 8.15 1.09 1.79
N ARG A 111 9.31 0.59 1.34
CA ARG A 111 9.84 0.88 0.00
C ARG A 111 8.95 0.29 -1.10
N SER A 112 8.53 -0.96 -0.93
CA SER A 112 7.64 -1.63 -1.88
C SER A 112 6.29 -0.91 -2.02
N MET A 113 5.67 -0.50 -0.91
CA MET A 113 4.40 0.22 -0.94
C MET A 113 4.51 1.60 -1.61
N ARG A 114 5.58 2.35 -1.37
CA ARG A 114 5.80 3.64 -2.05
C ARG A 114 6.00 3.46 -3.56
N ALA A 115 6.81 2.47 -3.97
CA ALA A 115 7.00 2.17 -5.40
C ALA A 115 5.69 1.76 -6.09
N GLN A 116 4.86 0.98 -5.39
CA GLN A 116 3.55 0.57 -5.89
C GLN A 116 2.60 1.76 -6.07
N ILE A 117 2.55 2.68 -5.10
CA ILE A 117 1.76 3.92 -5.20
C ILE A 117 2.21 4.73 -6.43
N GLU A 118 3.51 4.90 -6.65
CA GLU A 118 4.00 5.64 -7.81
C GLU A 118 3.65 4.96 -9.15
N ALA A 119 3.72 3.64 -9.23
CA ALA A 119 3.26 2.90 -10.41
C ALA A 119 1.75 3.08 -10.66
N GLU A 120 0.94 3.04 -9.60
CA GLU A 120 -0.51 3.28 -9.67
C GLU A 120 -0.82 4.71 -10.13
N ARG A 121 -0.09 5.70 -9.64
CA ARG A 121 -0.22 7.09 -10.08
C ARG A 121 0.10 7.23 -11.55
N ALA A 122 1.21 6.66 -12.00
CA ALA A 122 1.63 6.75 -13.40
C ALA A 122 0.63 6.13 -14.38
N VAL A 123 -0.04 5.04 -13.98
CA VAL A 123 -1.00 4.32 -14.83
C VAL A 123 -2.41 4.88 -14.71
N LEU A 124 -2.92 5.12 -13.50
CA LEU A 124 -4.34 5.41 -13.29
C LEU A 124 -4.65 6.91 -13.33
N TYR A 125 -3.77 7.78 -12.81
CA TYR A 125 -4.09 9.20 -12.68
C TYR A 125 -4.37 9.90 -14.01
N PRO A 126 -3.70 9.60 -15.13
CA PRO A 126 -4.04 10.18 -16.43
C PRO A 126 -5.50 9.93 -16.86
N HIS A 127 -6.14 8.89 -16.34
CA HIS A 127 -7.51 8.50 -16.68
C HIS A 127 -8.54 8.90 -15.62
N LEU A 128 -8.08 9.31 -14.43
CA LEU A 128 -8.94 9.86 -13.39
C LEU A 128 -9.13 11.34 -13.68
N GLN A 129 -10.32 11.75 -14.12
CA GLN A 129 -10.62 13.16 -14.28
C GLN A 129 -10.45 13.87 -12.93
N ASP A 130 -9.50 14.80 -12.84
CA ASP A 130 -9.55 15.85 -11.83
C ASP A 130 -10.85 16.61 -12.11
N GLY A 131 -11.84 16.42 -11.24
CA GLY A 131 -13.17 16.98 -11.40
C GLY A 131 -13.11 18.45 -11.85
N SER A 132 -13.77 18.72 -12.98
CA SER A 132 -14.13 20.08 -13.41
C SER A 132 -15.09 20.72 -12.41
#